data_AF-A0A8J8JWU8-F1
#
_entry.id   AF-A0A8J8JWU8-F1
#
_cell.length_a   1.000
_cell.length_b   1.000
_cell.length_c   1.000
_cell.angle_alpha   90.00
_cell.angle_beta   90.00
_cell.angle_gamma   90.00
#
_symmetry.space_group_name_H-M   'P 1'
#
loop_
_entity.id
_entity.type
_entity.pdbx_description
1 polymer ?
#
loop_
_entity_poly.entity_id
_entity_poly.type
_entity_poly.pdbx_seq_one_letter_code
_entity_poly.pdbx_strand_id
1 'polypeptide(L)'
;MPSKEDLQEDTLIFGDIEKALLSTAIGNNEEEGIDKLSSLFSGDISTEDSELTDNTRGVFRVLKDVTSMMLAPRSTNEPFQALMRMADGRRSALPCDFSQNDLEVLAAVFETVSYAPLLARIGDVLWLCNKPKRPEHAKKAIDCYILAGIDPHTWQLNGKKEFQRAYQLARLLKNSERLSKIECFLSNAFHSEEDRFEDIKLSVAQLIDELSILEESHIDIAEGLERSGEKLLSDGSPESAVQFFELASKKYNQGSEHSKYILMLVKAAECYAQDAETKFSSGIGSKLISSSFFETAIHAYRRVPTKYREEYSVAQKISELRHKLNEAGKHTLDEMGVIHTPFGETDEIIRLSKEHVSGKESEFEAMIFFSGVCQSPDYKEMREREKDSMSKYFLSSLFGSSQYSSDGRVVAKTPAVGLDGDEAAFEAALKDKMIRAFNHEIDMDVRLIIIPALGQVLEEHTIGNQFILEMCHRSPLVPHETVNLVARGIWLGFEYDFSTAIHIVAPQIEKIVRELIKKQGGHTTHLDKEGIEHENGLSTLLDMEEAKTALGEDVLFELKAVFTDSIGSNLRNEVAHGLITDGVAYSTTPVYAWWVLLRMVVHSLTTSIQDNEEPTYQTSTNKSS
;
A
#
# COMPACT_ATOMS: atom_id res chain seq x y z
N MET A 1 -52.98 -12.19 -4.29
CA MET A 1 -52.67 -13.36 -5.13
C MET A 1 -52.66 -12.89 -6.57
N PRO A 2 -51.49 -12.80 -7.23
CA PRO A 2 -51.47 -12.78 -8.68
C PRO A 2 -51.77 -14.19 -9.20
N SER A 3 -52.38 -14.22 -10.37
CA SER A 3 -52.89 -15.39 -11.09
C SER A 3 -51.80 -16.41 -11.40
N LYS A 4 -52.16 -17.69 -11.20
CA LYS A 4 -51.53 -18.85 -11.82
C LYS A 4 -51.82 -18.83 -13.32
N GLU A 5 -51.07 -18.03 -14.06
CA GLU A 5 -50.83 -18.29 -15.48
C GLU A 5 -49.36 -18.66 -15.60
N ASP A 6 -49.14 -19.89 -16.03
CA ASP A 6 -47.88 -20.59 -16.06
C ASP A 6 -46.83 -19.83 -16.88
N LEU A 7 -45.80 -19.32 -16.21
CA LEU A 7 -44.46 -19.30 -16.80
C LEU A 7 -44.00 -20.76 -16.83
N GLN A 8 -44.42 -21.51 -17.85
CA GLN A 8 -43.63 -22.66 -18.29
C GLN A 8 -42.27 -22.08 -18.70
N GLU A 9 -41.25 -22.26 -17.87
CA GLU A 9 -39.88 -22.22 -18.41
C GLU A 9 -39.84 -23.27 -19.51
N ASP A 10 -39.76 -22.82 -20.76
CA ASP A 10 -39.60 -23.72 -21.90
C ASP A 10 -38.40 -24.63 -21.60
N THR A 11 -38.69 -25.93 -21.45
CA THR A 11 -37.66 -26.93 -21.15
C THR A 11 -36.74 -27.00 -22.36
N LEU A 12 -35.45 -26.74 -22.14
CA LEU A 12 -34.49 -26.71 -23.23
C LEU A 12 -34.14 -28.15 -23.60
N ILE A 13 -34.19 -28.47 -24.89
CA ILE A 13 -33.94 -29.82 -25.40
C ILE A 13 -32.70 -29.76 -26.29
N PHE A 14 -31.67 -30.53 -25.93
CA PHE A 14 -30.52 -30.77 -26.79
C PHE A 14 -30.82 -31.92 -27.76
N GLY A 15 -31.31 -31.59 -28.96
CA GLY A 15 -31.73 -32.55 -29.99
C GLY A 15 -30.75 -32.68 -31.15
N ASP A 16 -31.18 -33.34 -32.24
CA ASP A 16 -30.34 -33.62 -33.40
C ASP A 16 -29.91 -32.34 -34.15
N ILE A 17 -30.74 -31.29 -34.16
CA ILE A 17 -30.45 -30.00 -34.79
C ILE A 17 -29.34 -29.28 -34.02
N GLU A 18 -29.49 -29.15 -32.70
CA GLU A 18 -28.49 -28.54 -31.82
C GLU A 18 -27.16 -29.30 -31.90
N LYS A 19 -27.22 -30.64 -31.95
CA LYS A 19 -26.04 -31.49 -32.09
C LYS A 19 -25.31 -31.27 -33.41
N ALA A 20 -26.03 -31.16 -34.53
CA ALA A 20 -25.44 -30.88 -35.84
C ALA A 20 -24.80 -29.48 -35.90
N LEU A 21 -25.47 -28.47 -35.35
CA LEU A 21 -24.94 -27.11 -35.28
C LEU A 21 -23.69 -27.03 -34.39
N LEU A 22 -23.73 -27.66 -33.21
CA LEU A 22 -22.59 -27.69 -32.30
C LEU A 22 -21.39 -28.42 -32.92
N SER A 23 -21.62 -29.56 -33.60
CA SER A 23 -20.56 -30.28 -34.31
C SER A 23 -19.94 -29.43 -35.43
N THR A 24 -20.74 -28.65 -36.14
CA THR A 24 -20.26 -27.76 -37.22
C THR A 24 -19.45 -26.60 -36.63
N ALA A 25 -19.95 -25.97 -35.56
CA ALA A 25 -19.29 -24.87 -34.87
C ALA A 25 -17.92 -25.29 -34.31
N ILE A 26 -17.84 -26.47 -33.69
CA ILE A 26 -16.60 -27.04 -33.17
C ILE A 26 -15.66 -27.45 -34.31
N GLY A 27 -16.16 -28.16 -35.33
CA GLY A 27 -15.33 -28.67 -36.44
C GLY A 27 -14.58 -27.58 -37.21
N ASN A 28 -15.20 -26.39 -37.34
CA ASN A 28 -14.57 -25.24 -37.99
C ASN A 28 -13.52 -24.53 -37.10
N ASN A 29 -13.45 -24.85 -35.81
CA ASN A 29 -12.65 -24.15 -34.80
C ASN A 29 -11.91 -25.12 -33.85
N GLU A 30 -11.58 -26.34 -34.31
CA GLU A 30 -10.96 -27.37 -33.46
C GLU A 30 -9.60 -26.95 -32.86
N GLU A 31 -8.92 -26.00 -33.48
CA GLU A 31 -7.65 -25.43 -33.00
C GLU A 31 -7.84 -24.24 -32.04
N GLU A 32 -9.07 -23.77 -31.81
CA GLU A 32 -9.35 -22.61 -30.99
C GLU A 32 -9.59 -22.96 -29.51
N GLY A 33 -8.86 -22.30 -28.61
CA GLY A 33 -9.00 -22.46 -27.16
C GLY A 33 -10.39 -22.06 -26.63
N ILE A 34 -10.69 -22.49 -25.40
CA ILE A 34 -11.99 -22.30 -24.72
C ILE A 34 -12.47 -20.83 -24.70
N ASP A 35 -11.55 -19.88 -24.68
CA ASP A 35 -11.85 -18.45 -24.58
C ASP A 35 -12.57 -17.92 -25.83
N LYS A 36 -12.29 -18.50 -27.00
CA LYS A 36 -12.95 -18.14 -28.26
C LYS A 36 -14.31 -18.82 -28.46
N LEU A 37 -14.56 -19.95 -27.78
CA LEU A 37 -15.85 -20.63 -27.84
C LEU A 37 -16.99 -19.77 -27.29
N SER A 38 -16.72 -18.95 -26.28
CA SER A 38 -17.74 -18.02 -25.76
C SER A 38 -18.19 -17.01 -26.83
N SER A 39 -17.24 -16.48 -27.61
CA SER A 39 -17.55 -15.59 -28.73
C SER A 39 -18.28 -16.32 -29.86
N LEU A 40 -17.87 -17.54 -30.17
CA LEU A 40 -18.52 -18.41 -31.16
C LEU A 40 -19.99 -18.69 -30.83
N PHE A 41 -20.29 -18.99 -29.56
CA PHE A 41 -21.66 -19.23 -29.10
C PHE A 41 -22.46 -17.95 -28.86
N SER A 42 -21.80 -16.78 -28.90
CA SER A 42 -22.43 -15.46 -28.83
C SER A 42 -22.73 -14.85 -30.21
N GLY A 43 -21.98 -15.25 -31.24
CA GLY A 43 -22.24 -14.84 -32.61
C GLY A 43 -23.55 -15.42 -33.10
N ASP A 44 -24.21 -14.73 -34.03
CA ASP A 44 -25.27 -15.34 -34.82
C ASP A 44 -24.67 -16.61 -35.44
N ILE A 45 -25.13 -17.78 -35.01
CA ILE A 45 -24.94 -19.03 -35.76
C ILE A 45 -25.82 -18.88 -37.00
N SER A 46 -25.44 -17.97 -37.88
CA SER A 46 -26.08 -17.69 -39.14
C SER A 46 -25.62 -18.75 -40.11
N THR A 47 -26.27 -19.89 -40.07
CA THR A 47 -26.48 -20.60 -41.34
C THR A 47 -27.39 -19.71 -42.16
N GLU A 48 -26.89 -19.22 -43.29
CA GLU A 48 -27.70 -18.61 -44.34
C GLU A 48 -28.99 -19.47 -44.50
N ASP A 49 -30.16 -18.87 -44.28
CA ASP A 49 -31.51 -19.41 -44.48
C ASP A 49 -32.28 -20.19 -43.38
N SER A 50 -31.99 -20.07 -42.08
CA SER A 50 -33.01 -20.47 -41.07
C SER A 50 -33.03 -19.61 -39.79
N GLU A 51 -34.19 -19.06 -39.43
CA GLU A 51 -34.43 -18.49 -38.09
C GLU A 51 -34.17 -19.59 -37.04
N LEU A 52 -33.11 -19.45 -36.23
CA LEU A 52 -32.85 -20.33 -35.08
C LEU A 52 -34.06 -20.33 -34.15
N THR A 53 -34.54 -21.50 -33.77
CA THR A 53 -35.63 -21.64 -32.80
C THR A 53 -35.24 -21.08 -31.42
N ASP A 54 -36.21 -20.66 -30.61
CA ASP A 54 -35.93 -20.18 -29.25
C ASP A 54 -35.25 -21.25 -28.37
N ASN A 55 -35.56 -22.53 -28.59
CA ASN A 55 -34.86 -23.66 -27.96
C ASN A 55 -33.37 -23.68 -28.31
N THR A 56 -33.04 -23.58 -29.60
CA THR A 56 -31.66 -23.59 -30.07
C THR A 56 -30.89 -22.38 -29.53
N ARG A 57 -31.48 -21.19 -29.52
CA ARG A 57 -30.88 -19.99 -28.89
C ARG A 57 -30.63 -20.20 -27.40
N GLY A 58 -31.57 -20.81 -26.69
CA GLY A 58 -31.43 -21.14 -25.26
C GLY A 58 -30.27 -22.09 -24.98
N VAL A 59 -30.12 -23.15 -25.77
CA VAL A 59 -29.00 -24.10 -25.67
C VAL A 59 -27.65 -23.41 -25.91
N PHE A 60 -27.54 -22.60 -26.96
CA PHE A 60 -26.30 -21.88 -27.26
C PHE A 60 -25.97 -20.79 -26.23
N ARG A 61 -26.99 -20.15 -25.63
CA ARG A 61 -26.79 -19.28 -24.46
C ARG A 61 -26.13 -20.04 -23.30
N VAL A 62 -26.59 -21.25 -22.99
CA VAL A 62 -26.00 -22.07 -21.90
C VAL A 62 -24.55 -22.44 -22.22
N LEU A 63 -24.25 -22.80 -23.48
CA LEU A 63 -22.88 -23.09 -23.93
C LEU A 63 -21.98 -21.85 -23.91
N LYS A 64 -22.50 -20.68 -24.28
CA LYS A 64 -21.81 -19.41 -24.15
C LYS A 64 -21.49 -19.12 -22.69
N ASP A 65 -22.46 -19.28 -21.81
CA ASP A 65 -22.31 -18.97 -20.39
C ASP A 65 -21.28 -19.92 -19.74
N VAL A 66 -21.31 -21.24 -20.04
CA VAL A 66 -20.37 -22.22 -19.49
C VAL A 66 -18.93 -22.00 -19.95
N THR A 67 -18.74 -21.42 -21.13
CA THR A 67 -17.41 -21.12 -21.71
C THR A 67 -16.92 -19.70 -21.44
N SER A 68 -17.80 -18.79 -20.99
CA SER A 68 -17.45 -17.39 -20.68
C SER A 68 -16.79 -17.18 -19.31
N MET A 69 -16.81 -18.19 -18.45
CA MET A 69 -16.28 -18.10 -17.08
C MET A 69 -14.76 -18.19 -17.06
N MET A 70 -14.11 -17.32 -16.27
CA MET A 70 -12.67 -17.39 -16.04
C MET A 70 -12.35 -18.50 -15.04
N LEU A 71 -11.48 -19.44 -15.40
CA LEU A 71 -10.96 -20.43 -14.46
C LEU A 71 -9.98 -19.77 -13.47
N ALA A 72 -10.30 -19.86 -12.19
CA ALA A 72 -9.53 -19.33 -11.07
C ALA A 72 -9.32 -20.45 -10.04
N PRO A 73 -8.40 -21.40 -10.29
CA PRO A 73 -8.33 -22.66 -9.56
C PRO A 73 -7.81 -22.50 -8.12
N ARG A 74 -7.45 -21.30 -7.64
CA ARG A 74 -7.01 -21.11 -6.25
C ARG A 74 -8.09 -21.48 -5.23
N SER A 75 -9.37 -21.27 -5.56
CA SER A 75 -10.49 -21.68 -4.71
C SER A 75 -11.03 -23.04 -5.13
N THR A 76 -11.06 -23.98 -4.19
CA THR A 76 -11.62 -25.31 -4.44
C THR A 76 -13.15 -25.25 -4.64
N ASN A 77 -13.82 -24.35 -3.93
CA ASN A 77 -15.28 -24.20 -3.93
C ASN A 77 -15.78 -23.19 -4.97
N GLU A 78 -14.94 -22.22 -5.35
CA GLU A 78 -15.26 -21.19 -6.35
C GLU A 78 -14.19 -21.18 -7.46
N PRO A 79 -14.07 -22.27 -8.23
CA PRO A 79 -13.04 -22.39 -9.27
C PRO A 79 -13.31 -21.52 -10.50
N PHE A 80 -14.48 -20.88 -10.59
CA PHE A 80 -14.90 -20.05 -11.71
C PHE A 80 -15.27 -18.66 -11.23
N GLN A 81 -14.73 -17.64 -11.89
CA GLN A 81 -14.99 -16.24 -11.63
C GLN A 81 -15.56 -15.55 -12.87
N ALA A 82 -16.21 -14.42 -12.64
CA ALA A 82 -16.67 -13.58 -13.75
C ALA A 82 -15.45 -13.01 -14.50
N LEU A 83 -15.38 -13.27 -15.80
CA LEU A 83 -14.35 -12.75 -16.71
C LEU A 83 -14.49 -11.23 -16.89
N MET A 84 -15.71 -10.71 -16.94
CA MET A 84 -15.99 -9.28 -17.10
C MET A 84 -16.99 -8.79 -16.05
N ARG A 85 -16.75 -7.59 -15.53
CA ARG A 85 -17.67 -6.83 -14.66
C ARG A 85 -17.78 -5.40 -15.20
N MET A 86 -19.00 -4.95 -15.45
CA MET A 86 -19.30 -3.61 -15.95
C MET A 86 -19.64 -2.66 -14.80
N ALA A 87 -19.45 -1.36 -15.00
CA ALA A 87 -19.73 -0.32 -14.01
C ALA A 87 -21.22 -0.24 -13.60
N ASP A 88 -22.12 -0.75 -14.44
CA ASP A 88 -23.56 -0.86 -14.19
C ASP A 88 -23.96 -2.12 -13.40
N GLY A 89 -22.99 -2.93 -12.96
CA GLY A 89 -23.21 -4.15 -12.19
C GLY A 89 -23.42 -5.42 -13.01
N ARG A 90 -23.47 -5.35 -14.35
CA ARG A 90 -23.53 -6.54 -15.20
C ARG A 90 -22.21 -7.32 -15.14
N ARG A 91 -22.29 -8.64 -15.26
CA ARG A 91 -21.12 -9.53 -15.26
C ARG A 91 -21.31 -10.71 -16.21
N SER A 92 -20.20 -11.36 -16.59
CA SER A 92 -20.27 -12.69 -17.19
C SER A 92 -20.85 -13.72 -16.20
N ALA A 93 -21.23 -14.88 -16.71
CA ALA A 93 -21.86 -15.94 -15.92
C ALA A 93 -20.97 -16.42 -14.75
N LEU A 94 -21.61 -17.03 -13.76
CA LEU A 94 -21.02 -17.76 -12.65
C LEU A 94 -21.75 -19.11 -12.48
N PRO A 95 -21.15 -20.08 -11.77
CA PRO A 95 -21.78 -21.38 -11.55
C PRO A 95 -23.16 -21.32 -10.87
N CYS A 96 -23.43 -20.27 -10.08
CA CYS A 96 -24.72 -20.06 -9.42
C CYS A 96 -25.84 -19.59 -10.36
N ASP A 97 -25.51 -19.16 -11.58
CA ASP A 97 -26.48 -18.64 -12.54
C ASP A 97 -27.16 -19.75 -13.36
N PHE A 98 -26.62 -20.98 -13.33
CA PHE A 98 -27.18 -22.12 -14.05
C PHE A 98 -28.39 -22.72 -13.31
N SER A 99 -29.53 -22.76 -13.99
CA SER A 99 -30.73 -23.45 -13.53
C SER A 99 -30.59 -24.97 -13.66
N GLN A 100 -31.53 -25.72 -13.06
CA GLN A 100 -31.56 -27.19 -13.19
C GLN A 100 -31.75 -27.64 -14.65
N ASN A 101 -32.58 -26.92 -15.42
CA ASN A 101 -32.79 -27.15 -16.85
C ASN A 101 -31.48 -26.92 -17.65
N ASP A 102 -30.72 -25.87 -17.32
CA ASP A 102 -29.42 -25.62 -17.96
C ASP A 102 -28.43 -26.76 -17.66
N LEU A 103 -28.41 -27.29 -16.43
CA LEU A 103 -27.57 -28.43 -16.05
C LEU A 103 -27.96 -29.74 -16.79
N GLU A 104 -29.24 -29.93 -17.08
CA GLU A 104 -29.73 -31.08 -17.86
C GLU A 104 -29.30 -30.99 -19.34
N VAL A 105 -29.38 -29.80 -19.93
CA VAL A 105 -28.81 -29.53 -21.27
C VAL A 105 -27.30 -29.81 -21.28
N LEU A 106 -26.57 -29.26 -20.31
CA LEU A 106 -25.13 -29.50 -20.19
C LEU A 106 -24.80 -31.00 -20.05
N ALA A 107 -25.60 -31.76 -19.30
CA ALA A 107 -25.42 -33.21 -19.19
C ALA A 107 -25.65 -33.94 -20.52
N ALA A 108 -26.67 -33.55 -21.30
CA ALA A 108 -26.91 -34.12 -22.62
C ALA A 108 -25.78 -33.79 -23.61
N VAL A 109 -25.25 -32.56 -23.56
CA VAL A 109 -24.08 -32.16 -24.36
C VAL A 109 -22.84 -32.95 -23.94
N PHE A 110 -22.64 -33.16 -22.65
CA PHE A 110 -21.50 -33.92 -22.10
C PHE A 110 -21.44 -35.37 -22.58
N GLU A 111 -22.59 -36.01 -22.81
CA GLU A 111 -22.66 -37.39 -23.31
C GLU A 111 -22.43 -37.52 -24.84
N THR A 112 -22.51 -36.40 -25.57
CA THR A 112 -22.55 -36.40 -27.04
C THR A 112 -21.33 -35.76 -27.70
N VAL A 113 -20.74 -34.75 -27.08
CA VAL A 113 -19.60 -34.01 -27.62
C VAL A 113 -18.29 -34.76 -27.35
N SER A 114 -17.33 -34.66 -28.26
CA SER A 114 -15.97 -35.21 -28.09
C SER A 114 -14.88 -34.15 -27.93
N TYR A 115 -15.20 -32.88 -28.07
CA TYR A 115 -14.25 -31.78 -27.96
C TYR A 115 -13.77 -31.58 -26.52
N ALA A 116 -12.50 -31.87 -26.27
CA ALA A 116 -11.96 -31.98 -24.92
C ALA A 116 -12.05 -30.68 -24.09
N PRO A 117 -11.71 -29.47 -24.59
CA PRO A 117 -11.81 -28.25 -23.80
C PRO A 117 -13.23 -27.95 -23.31
N LEU A 118 -14.23 -28.16 -24.17
CA LEU A 118 -15.64 -27.97 -23.82
C LEU A 118 -16.11 -29.04 -22.82
N LEU A 119 -15.76 -30.31 -23.04
CA LEU A 119 -16.06 -31.39 -22.10
C LEU A 119 -15.45 -31.16 -20.72
N ALA A 120 -14.22 -30.63 -20.66
CA ALA A 120 -13.56 -30.31 -19.40
C ALA A 120 -14.35 -29.27 -18.60
N ARG A 121 -14.75 -28.18 -19.27
CA ARG A 121 -15.60 -27.13 -18.66
C ARG A 121 -16.94 -27.66 -18.19
N ILE A 122 -17.65 -28.36 -19.07
CA ILE A 122 -18.99 -28.88 -18.75
C ILE A 122 -18.90 -29.88 -17.60
N GLY A 123 -17.96 -30.83 -17.63
CA GLY A 123 -17.78 -31.82 -16.57
C GLY A 123 -17.45 -31.19 -15.22
N ASP A 124 -16.64 -30.14 -15.19
CA ASP A 124 -16.28 -29.42 -13.96
C ASP A 124 -17.49 -28.65 -13.37
N VAL A 125 -18.25 -27.96 -14.22
CA VAL A 125 -19.49 -27.25 -13.81
C VAL A 125 -20.55 -28.23 -13.32
N LEU A 126 -20.76 -29.35 -14.04
CA LEU A 126 -21.69 -30.39 -13.61
C LEU A 126 -21.25 -31.02 -12.27
N TRP A 127 -19.96 -31.21 -12.03
CA TRP A 127 -19.45 -31.68 -10.74
C TRP A 127 -19.72 -30.68 -9.60
N LEU A 128 -19.60 -29.38 -9.90
CA LEU A 128 -19.80 -28.30 -8.93
C LEU A 128 -21.27 -28.13 -8.56
N CYS A 129 -22.13 -28.00 -9.57
CA CYS A 129 -23.52 -27.56 -9.41
C CYS A 129 -24.54 -28.71 -9.32
N ASN A 130 -24.34 -29.81 -10.06
CA ASN A 130 -25.36 -30.85 -10.19
C ASN A 130 -25.55 -31.66 -8.89
N LYS A 131 -26.80 -32.02 -8.58
CA LYS A 131 -27.19 -32.82 -7.40
C LYS A 131 -28.07 -34.00 -7.85
N PRO A 132 -27.76 -35.24 -7.43
CA PRO A 132 -26.58 -35.65 -6.67
C PRO A 132 -25.30 -35.54 -7.50
N LYS A 133 -24.16 -35.33 -6.83
CA LYS A 133 -22.85 -35.27 -7.50
C LYS A 133 -22.52 -36.60 -8.16
N ARG A 134 -22.07 -36.56 -9.42
CA ARG A 134 -21.59 -37.74 -10.17
C ARG A 134 -20.08 -37.67 -10.35
N PRO A 135 -19.29 -38.56 -9.72
CA PRO A 135 -17.82 -38.54 -9.82
C PRO A 135 -17.28 -38.64 -11.26
N GLU A 136 -18.03 -39.26 -12.18
CA GLU A 136 -17.63 -39.42 -13.58
C GLU A 136 -17.48 -38.07 -14.30
N HIS A 137 -18.27 -37.06 -13.96
CA HIS A 137 -18.14 -35.72 -14.55
C HIS A 137 -16.76 -35.11 -14.21
N ALA A 138 -16.35 -35.19 -12.94
CA ALA A 138 -15.05 -34.70 -12.50
C ALA A 138 -13.89 -35.53 -13.06
N LYS A 139 -14.01 -36.87 -13.10
CA LYS A 139 -12.99 -37.74 -13.69
C LYS A 139 -12.73 -37.41 -15.16
N LYS A 140 -13.80 -37.28 -15.94
CA LYS A 140 -13.70 -36.92 -17.36
C LYS A 140 -13.15 -35.51 -17.54
N ALA A 141 -13.55 -34.57 -16.69
CA ALA A 141 -13.02 -33.21 -16.73
C ALA A 141 -11.50 -33.19 -16.49
N ILE A 142 -11.02 -33.93 -15.48
CA ILE A 142 -9.57 -34.11 -15.24
C ILE A 142 -8.89 -34.66 -16.49
N ASP A 143 -9.42 -35.75 -17.05
CA ASP A 143 -8.80 -36.42 -18.21
C ASP A 143 -8.73 -35.51 -19.43
N CYS A 144 -9.75 -34.67 -19.64
CA CYS A 144 -9.80 -33.69 -20.72
C CYS A 144 -8.86 -32.50 -20.48
N TYR A 145 -8.78 -31.97 -19.25
CA TYR A 145 -7.85 -30.87 -18.91
C TYR A 145 -6.38 -31.24 -19.15
N ILE A 146 -6.01 -32.51 -18.97
CA ILE A 146 -4.62 -32.97 -19.11
C ILE A 146 -4.37 -33.75 -20.41
N LEU A 147 -5.36 -33.83 -21.30
CA LEU A 147 -5.31 -34.69 -22.48
C LEU A 147 -4.15 -34.36 -23.41
N ALA A 148 -3.92 -33.07 -23.65
CA ALA A 148 -2.86 -32.57 -24.53
C ALA A 148 -1.46 -32.64 -23.89
N GLY A 149 -1.35 -33.01 -22.61
CA GLY A 149 -0.12 -32.86 -21.84
C GLY A 149 0.21 -31.39 -21.59
N ILE A 150 1.48 -31.13 -21.28
CA ILE A 150 1.99 -29.77 -21.09
C ILE A 150 2.57 -29.27 -22.40
N ASP A 151 1.96 -28.23 -22.95
CA ASP A 151 2.46 -27.50 -24.11
C ASP A 151 3.00 -26.13 -23.69
N PRO A 152 4.29 -25.83 -23.92
CA PRO A 152 4.88 -24.55 -23.57
C PRO A 152 4.17 -23.32 -24.17
N HIS A 153 3.59 -23.43 -25.36
CA HIS A 153 2.94 -22.30 -26.03
C HIS A 153 1.62 -21.89 -25.36
N THR A 154 0.88 -22.86 -24.79
CA THR A 154 -0.43 -22.63 -24.16
C THR A 154 -0.37 -22.64 -22.63
N TRP A 155 0.79 -22.94 -22.04
CA TRP A 155 0.99 -23.10 -20.60
C TRP A 155 0.54 -21.87 -19.79
N GLN A 156 1.01 -20.68 -20.14
CA GLN A 156 0.68 -19.44 -19.40
C GLN A 156 -0.75 -18.95 -19.66
N LEU A 157 -1.33 -19.30 -20.81
CA LEU A 157 -2.69 -18.90 -21.18
C LEU A 157 -3.71 -19.68 -20.33
N ASN A 158 -3.70 -21.00 -20.46
CA ASN A 158 -4.68 -21.89 -19.83
C ASN A 158 -4.06 -23.12 -19.14
N GLY A 159 -2.98 -23.68 -19.70
CA GLY A 159 -2.42 -24.96 -19.27
C GLY A 159 -2.09 -25.03 -17.77
N LYS A 160 -1.43 -24.01 -17.19
CA LYS A 160 -1.12 -23.97 -15.75
C LYS A 160 -2.38 -24.09 -14.90
N LYS A 161 -3.43 -23.35 -15.26
CA LYS A 161 -4.69 -23.32 -14.50
C LYS A 161 -5.46 -24.62 -14.64
N GLU A 162 -5.46 -25.21 -15.83
CA GLU A 162 -6.11 -26.50 -16.12
C GLU A 162 -5.44 -27.63 -15.35
N PHE A 163 -4.11 -27.71 -15.35
CA PHE A 163 -3.36 -28.68 -14.56
C PHE A 163 -3.57 -28.50 -13.06
N GLN A 164 -3.58 -27.25 -12.56
CA GLN A 164 -3.87 -26.96 -11.16
C GLN A 164 -5.28 -27.44 -10.77
N ARG A 165 -6.29 -27.18 -11.61
CA ARG A 165 -7.67 -27.61 -11.38
C ARG A 165 -7.82 -29.13 -11.44
N ALA A 166 -7.21 -29.75 -12.45
CA ALA A 166 -7.20 -31.20 -12.62
C ALA A 166 -6.64 -31.91 -11.38
N TYR A 167 -5.52 -31.41 -10.84
CA TYR A 167 -4.93 -31.97 -9.63
C TYR A 167 -5.86 -31.83 -8.41
N GLN A 168 -6.47 -30.66 -8.22
CA GLN A 168 -7.41 -30.46 -7.12
C GLN A 168 -8.63 -31.38 -7.19
N LEU A 169 -9.23 -31.53 -8.37
CA LEU A 169 -10.32 -32.46 -8.59
C LEU A 169 -9.89 -33.91 -8.30
N ALA A 170 -8.72 -34.32 -8.80
CA ALA A 170 -8.18 -35.66 -8.54
C ALA A 170 -7.95 -35.91 -7.04
N ARG A 171 -7.46 -34.90 -6.31
CA ARG A 171 -7.25 -34.95 -4.86
C ARG A 171 -8.56 -35.03 -4.09
N LEU A 172 -9.57 -34.24 -4.45
CA LEU A 172 -10.92 -34.31 -3.85
C LEU A 172 -11.55 -35.70 -4.04
N LEU A 173 -11.35 -36.30 -5.21
CA LEU A 173 -11.84 -37.65 -5.52
C LEU A 173 -10.97 -38.76 -4.91
N LYS A 174 -9.83 -38.43 -4.30
CA LYS A 174 -8.81 -39.38 -3.82
C LYS A 174 -8.39 -40.39 -4.91
N ASN A 175 -8.25 -39.91 -6.15
CA ASN A 175 -7.92 -40.75 -7.31
C ASN A 175 -6.41 -40.79 -7.54
N SER A 176 -5.73 -41.80 -7.00
CA SER A 176 -4.27 -41.94 -7.06
C SER A 176 -3.72 -42.09 -8.48
N GLU A 177 -4.43 -42.75 -9.38
CA GLU A 177 -4.04 -42.93 -10.78
C GLU A 177 -3.90 -41.59 -11.51
N ARG A 178 -4.92 -40.72 -11.41
CA ARG A 178 -4.91 -39.39 -12.03
C ARG A 178 -3.91 -38.44 -11.38
N LEU A 179 -3.77 -38.51 -10.05
CA LEU A 179 -2.73 -37.75 -9.33
C LEU A 179 -1.34 -38.09 -9.87
N SER A 180 -1.01 -39.38 -9.95
CA SER A 180 0.27 -39.87 -10.47
C SER A 180 0.51 -39.46 -11.92
N LYS A 181 -0.55 -39.48 -12.75
CA LYS A 181 -0.47 -39.04 -14.17
C LYS A 181 -0.15 -37.55 -14.29
N ILE A 182 -0.78 -36.70 -13.47
CA ILE A 182 -0.53 -35.26 -13.45
C ILE A 182 0.89 -34.96 -12.97
N GLU A 183 1.31 -35.61 -11.89
CA GLU A 183 2.67 -35.49 -11.35
C GLU A 183 3.73 -35.92 -12.38
N CYS A 184 3.47 -37.00 -13.12
CA CYS A 184 4.33 -37.45 -14.22
C CYS A 184 4.46 -36.41 -15.34
N PHE A 185 3.36 -35.79 -15.78
CA PHE A 185 3.42 -34.71 -16.77
C PHE A 185 4.25 -33.52 -16.29
N LEU A 186 4.04 -33.07 -15.05
CA LEU A 186 4.77 -31.94 -14.47
C LEU A 186 6.26 -32.27 -14.32
N SER A 187 6.59 -33.47 -13.86
CA SER A 187 7.97 -33.94 -13.75
C SER A 187 8.66 -34.01 -15.12
N ASN A 188 8.00 -34.60 -16.13
CA ASN A 188 8.56 -34.70 -17.48
C ASN A 188 8.76 -33.31 -18.12
N ALA A 189 7.83 -32.38 -17.93
CA ALA A 189 7.96 -31.02 -18.45
C ALA A 189 9.11 -30.26 -17.78
N PHE A 190 9.30 -30.44 -16.47
CA PHE A 190 10.41 -29.81 -15.74
C PHE A 190 11.79 -30.36 -16.17
N HIS A 191 11.88 -31.67 -16.44
CA HIS A 191 13.10 -32.36 -16.84
C HIS A 191 13.36 -32.38 -18.35
N SER A 192 12.48 -31.77 -19.15
CA SER A 192 12.63 -31.73 -20.60
C SER A 192 13.90 -30.97 -21.00
N GLU A 193 14.67 -31.55 -21.92
CA GLU A 193 15.86 -30.92 -22.52
C GLU A 193 15.51 -30.09 -23.76
N GLU A 194 14.24 -30.04 -24.17
CA GLU A 194 13.79 -29.18 -25.28
C GLU A 194 13.83 -27.70 -24.86
N ASP A 195 14.48 -26.85 -25.67
CA ASP A 195 14.62 -25.40 -25.40
C ASP A 195 13.29 -24.70 -25.05
N ARG A 196 12.19 -25.09 -25.70
CA ARG A 196 10.86 -24.48 -25.45
C ARG A 196 10.34 -24.70 -24.03
N PHE A 197 10.76 -25.78 -23.36
CA PHE A 197 10.38 -26.04 -21.97
C PHE A 197 11.19 -25.23 -20.97
N GLU A 198 12.35 -24.69 -21.36
CA GLU A 198 13.15 -23.81 -20.52
C GLU A 198 12.36 -22.56 -20.10
N ASP A 199 11.63 -21.96 -21.05
CA ASP A 199 10.81 -20.76 -20.83
C ASP A 199 9.69 -20.95 -19.78
N ILE A 200 9.18 -22.18 -19.64
CA ILE A 200 8.10 -22.50 -18.70
C ILE A 200 8.59 -23.22 -17.44
N LYS A 201 9.88 -23.60 -17.37
CA LYS A 201 10.44 -24.45 -16.30
C LYS A 201 10.18 -23.87 -14.91
N LEU A 202 10.44 -22.58 -14.71
CA LEU A 202 10.16 -21.89 -13.46
C LEU A 202 8.67 -21.96 -13.09
N SER A 203 7.80 -21.74 -14.07
CA SER A 203 6.35 -21.75 -13.86
C SER A 203 5.81 -23.14 -13.51
N VAL A 204 6.36 -24.19 -14.13
CA VAL A 204 6.08 -25.59 -13.79
C VAL A 204 6.55 -25.90 -12.36
N ALA A 205 7.78 -25.51 -12.01
CA ALA A 205 8.33 -25.70 -10.66
C ALA A 205 7.52 -24.95 -9.58
N GLN A 206 7.05 -23.73 -9.90
CA GLN A 206 6.14 -22.97 -9.04
C GLN A 206 4.83 -23.73 -8.83
N LEU A 207 4.24 -24.30 -9.88
CA LEU A 207 3.01 -25.10 -9.73
C LEU A 207 3.25 -26.34 -8.86
N ILE A 208 4.37 -27.05 -9.07
CA ILE A 208 4.78 -28.20 -8.23
C ILE A 208 4.86 -27.78 -6.76
N ASP A 209 5.46 -26.63 -6.47
CA ASP A 209 5.57 -26.08 -5.12
C ASP A 209 4.21 -25.64 -4.53
N GLU A 210 3.40 -24.90 -5.30
CA GLU A 210 2.05 -24.47 -4.93
C GLU A 210 1.14 -25.66 -4.58
N LEU A 211 1.29 -26.77 -5.29
CA LEU A 211 0.52 -28.00 -5.06
C LEU A 211 1.10 -28.89 -3.95
N SER A 212 2.34 -28.62 -3.50
CA SER A 212 3.08 -29.44 -2.55
C SER A 212 3.18 -30.91 -2.98
N ILE A 213 3.66 -31.12 -4.21
CA ILE A 213 3.85 -32.44 -4.82
C ILE A 213 5.32 -32.71 -5.14
N LEU A 214 5.62 -33.97 -5.49
CA LEU A 214 6.98 -34.42 -5.82
C LEU A 214 7.98 -34.15 -4.69
N GLU A 215 7.56 -34.40 -3.44
CA GLU A 215 8.38 -34.11 -2.25
C GLU A 215 9.72 -34.87 -2.23
N GLU A 216 9.75 -36.06 -2.81
CA GLU A 216 10.96 -36.87 -2.96
C GLU A 216 11.96 -36.28 -3.98
N SER A 217 11.50 -35.39 -4.87
CA SER A 217 12.30 -34.75 -5.92
C SER A 217 12.72 -33.33 -5.57
N HIS A 218 12.60 -32.88 -4.32
CA HIS A 218 12.98 -31.51 -3.93
C HIS A 218 14.42 -31.14 -4.31
N ILE A 219 15.38 -32.03 -4.10
CA ILE A 219 16.79 -31.78 -4.42
C ILE A 219 16.99 -31.69 -5.93
N ASP A 220 16.43 -32.63 -6.68
CA ASP A 220 16.50 -32.71 -8.14
C ASP A 220 15.88 -31.47 -8.82
N ILE A 221 14.72 -31.02 -8.34
CA ILE A 221 14.10 -29.77 -8.78
C ILE A 221 14.99 -28.56 -8.44
N ALA A 222 15.60 -28.54 -7.26
CA ALA A 222 16.49 -27.45 -6.86
C ALA A 222 17.74 -27.37 -7.76
N GLU A 223 18.33 -28.51 -8.12
CA GLU A 223 19.48 -28.58 -9.02
C GLU A 223 19.12 -28.14 -10.45
N GLY A 224 17.95 -28.54 -10.96
CA GLY A 224 17.44 -28.09 -12.25
C GLY A 224 17.23 -26.57 -12.30
N LEU A 225 16.67 -26.00 -11.25
CA LEU A 225 16.49 -24.55 -11.12
C LEU A 225 17.83 -23.81 -10.98
N GLU A 226 18.76 -24.33 -10.18
CA GLU A 226 20.11 -23.76 -10.02
C GLU A 226 20.83 -23.69 -11.37
N ARG A 227 20.84 -24.79 -12.14
CA ARG A 227 21.47 -24.84 -13.47
C ARG A 227 20.87 -23.81 -14.44
N SER A 228 19.55 -23.66 -14.41
CA SER A 228 18.83 -22.73 -15.27
C SER A 228 19.12 -21.27 -14.87
N GLY A 229 19.17 -20.99 -13.57
CA GLY A 229 19.58 -19.68 -13.04
C GLY A 229 21.04 -19.34 -13.36
N GLU A 230 21.96 -20.31 -13.29
CA GLU A 230 23.37 -20.12 -13.67
C GLU A 230 23.54 -19.83 -15.17
N LYS A 231 22.74 -20.49 -16.02
CA LYS A 231 22.70 -20.20 -17.46
C LYS A 231 22.24 -18.76 -17.72
N LEU A 232 21.12 -18.34 -17.11
CA LEU A 232 20.62 -16.97 -17.24
C LEU A 232 21.63 -15.91 -16.75
N LEU A 233 22.35 -16.18 -15.66
CA LEU A 233 23.43 -15.31 -15.21
C LEU A 233 24.56 -15.20 -16.24
N SER A 234 24.95 -16.33 -16.84
CA SER A 234 26.00 -16.37 -17.87
C SER A 234 25.58 -15.64 -19.15
N ASP A 235 24.28 -15.66 -19.46
CA ASP A 235 23.67 -14.94 -20.59
C ASP A 235 23.45 -13.44 -20.32
N GLY A 236 23.73 -12.97 -19.09
CA GLY A 236 23.63 -11.57 -18.73
C GLY A 236 22.23 -11.11 -18.30
N SER A 237 21.39 -12.03 -17.81
CA SER A 237 20.03 -11.75 -17.34
C SER A 237 19.85 -12.05 -15.84
N PRO A 238 20.56 -11.33 -14.94
CA PRO A 238 20.46 -11.53 -13.49
C PRO A 238 19.03 -11.33 -12.95
N GLU A 239 18.24 -10.41 -13.54
CA GLU A 239 16.87 -10.13 -13.16
C GLU A 239 15.95 -11.35 -13.31
N SER A 240 16.19 -12.18 -14.32
CA SER A 240 15.45 -13.44 -14.54
C SER A 240 15.97 -14.55 -13.64
N ALA A 241 17.29 -14.60 -13.40
CA ALA A 241 17.93 -15.65 -12.59
C ALA A 241 17.49 -15.64 -11.11
N VAL A 242 17.14 -14.48 -10.56
CA VAL A 242 16.67 -14.31 -9.16
C VAL A 242 15.59 -15.34 -8.81
N GLN A 243 14.53 -15.41 -9.60
CA GLN A 243 13.35 -16.23 -9.26
C GLN A 243 13.68 -17.73 -9.25
N PHE A 244 14.62 -18.15 -10.10
CA PHE A 244 15.15 -19.51 -10.11
C PHE A 244 15.92 -19.79 -8.82
N PHE A 245 16.83 -18.90 -8.40
CA PHE A 245 17.58 -19.10 -7.16
C PHE A 245 16.71 -19.04 -5.90
N GLU A 246 15.69 -18.17 -5.85
CA GLU A 246 14.77 -18.13 -4.72
C GLU A 246 13.96 -19.43 -4.56
N LEU A 247 13.45 -19.96 -5.67
CA LEU A 247 12.71 -21.23 -5.64
C LEU A 247 13.65 -22.41 -5.38
N ALA A 248 14.86 -22.42 -5.97
CA ALA A 248 15.89 -23.42 -5.69
C ALA A 248 16.29 -23.42 -4.21
N SER A 249 16.50 -22.23 -3.62
CA SER A 249 16.74 -22.06 -2.18
C SER A 249 15.63 -22.72 -1.36
N LYS A 250 14.37 -22.44 -1.68
CA LYS A 250 13.22 -23.05 -0.98
C LYS A 250 13.23 -24.57 -1.11
N LYS A 251 13.50 -25.10 -2.31
CA LYS A 251 13.54 -26.55 -2.57
C LYS A 251 14.71 -27.24 -1.88
N TYR A 252 15.92 -26.69 -1.89
CA TYR A 252 17.05 -27.22 -1.11
C TYR A 252 16.77 -27.25 0.39
N ASN A 253 16.09 -26.23 0.93
CA ASN A 253 15.69 -26.22 2.33
C ASN A 253 14.67 -27.33 2.64
N GLN A 254 13.68 -27.54 1.77
CA GLN A 254 12.72 -28.65 1.90
C GLN A 254 13.39 -30.03 1.76
N GLY A 255 14.43 -30.14 0.92
CA GLY A 255 15.27 -31.33 0.76
C GLY A 255 16.34 -31.51 1.86
N SER A 256 16.38 -30.64 2.87
CA SER A 256 17.39 -30.65 3.95
C SER A 256 18.86 -30.44 3.51
N GLU A 257 19.08 -29.92 2.30
CA GLU A 257 20.41 -29.56 1.77
C GLU A 257 20.79 -28.13 2.18
N HIS A 258 21.21 -27.99 3.44
CA HIS A 258 21.39 -26.70 4.09
C HIS A 258 22.46 -25.82 3.42
N SER A 259 23.61 -26.38 3.03
CA SER A 259 24.68 -25.59 2.40
C SER A 259 24.24 -24.97 1.08
N LYS A 260 23.55 -25.75 0.25
CA LYS A 260 23.01 -25.29 -1.05
C LYS A 260 21.86 -24.29 -0.88
N TYR A 261 20.98 -24.49 0.10
CA TYR A 261 19.96 -23.51 0.48
C TYR A 261 20.56 -22.12 0.73
N ILE A 262 21.62 -22.05 1.56
CA ILE A 262 22.28 -20.79 1.89
C ILE A 262 22.96 -20.18 0.67
N LEU A 263 23.66 -21.00 -0.12
CA LEU A 263 24.31 -20.55 -1.35
C LEU A 263 23.31 -19.92 -2.33
N MET A 264 22.12 -20.51 -2.49
CA MET A 264 21.09 -19.98 -3.38
C MET A 264 20.52 -18.64 -2.88
N LEU A 265 20.35 -18.45 -1.57
CA LEU A 265 19.99 -17.13 -1.02
C LEU A 265 21.04 -16.07 -1.35
N VAL A 266 22.32 -16.43 -1.25
CA VAL A 266 23.43 -15.52 -1.57
C VAL A 266 23.43 -15.18 -3.06
N LYS A 267 23.28 -16.17 -3.96
CA LYS A 267 23.19 -15.95 -5.41
C LYS A 267 22.00 -15.05 -5.77
N ALA A 268 20.83 -15.27 -5.17
CA ALA A 268 19.67 -14.41 -5.39
C ALA A 268 19.96 -12.95 -4.96
N ALA A 269 20.58 -12.76 -3.79
CA ALA A 269 20.96 -11.43 -3.31
C ALA A 269 22.03 -10.75 -4.20
N GLU A 270 22.97 -11.52 -4.77
CA GLU A 270 23.95 -11.03 -5.75
C GLU A 270 23.28 -10.59 -7.05
N CYS A 271 22.30 -11.35 -7.55
CA CYS A 271 21.53 -10.97 -8.74
C CYS A 271 20.78 -9.65 -8.52
N TYR A 272 20.10 -9.48 -7.38
CA TYR A 272 19.46 -8.21 -7.03
C TYR A 272 20.45 -7.04 -6.98
N ALA A 273 21.65 -7.27 -6.43
CA ALA A 273 22.68 -6.23 -6.37
C ALA A 273 23.20 -5.85 -7.78
N GLN A 274 23.36 -6.82 -8.68
CA GLN A 274 23.78 -6.57 -10.07
C GLN A 274 22.71 -5.82 -10.87
N ASP A 275 21.44 -6.19 -10.70
CA ASP A 275 20.33 -5.50 -11.34
C ASP A 275 20.24 -4.05 -10.85
N ALA A 276 20.34 -3.84 -9.52
CA ALA A 276 20.39 -2.50 -8.93
C ALA A 276 21.51 -1.63 -9.54
N GLU A 277 22.71 -2.19 -9.71
CA GLU A 277 23.85 -1.49 -10.34
C GLU A 277 23.61 -1.15 -11.81
N THR A 278 23.00 -2.08 -12.53
CA THR A 278 22.66 -1.90 -13.94
C THR A 278 21.65 -0.76 -14.10
N LYS A 279 20.63 -0.71 -13.22
CA LYS A 279 19.67 0.42 -13.16
C LYS A 279 20.35 1.73 -12.77
N PHE A 280 21.21 1.71 -11.76
CA PHE A 280 21.95 2.90 -11.34
C PHE A 280 22.76 3.52 -12.49
N SER A 281 23.39 2.67 -13.30
CA SER A 281 24.23 3.08 -14.44
C SER A 281 23.45 3.53 -15.67
N SER A 282 22.13 3.29 -15.75
CA SER A 282 21.34 3.49 -16.97
C SER A 282 20.58 4.83 -17.03
N GLY A 283 21.28 5.94 -17.31
CA GLY A 283 20.65 7.18 -17.83
C GLY A 283 19.65 7.91 -16.90
N ILE A 284 19.08 9.04 -17.34
CA ILE A 284 18.25 9.93 -16.53
C ILE A 284 16.92 9.25 -16.13
N GLY A 285 16.51 9.33 -14.86
CA GLY A 285 15.27 8.75 -14.32
C GLY A 285 15.43 7.33 -13.75
N SER A 286 16.61 6.72 -13.89
CA SER A 286 16.88 5.38 -13.38
C SER A 286 17.35 5.35 -11.92
N LYS A 287 17.75 6.50 -11.35
CA LYS A 287 18.34 6.55 -10.00
C LYS A 287 17.30 6.36 -8.92
N LEU A 288 16.13 6.98 -9.08
CA LEU A 288 14.97 6.73 -8.22
C LEU A 288 14.61 5.24 -8.18
N ILE A 289 14.59 4.60 -9.35
CA ILE A 289 14.30 3.17 -9.49
C ILE A 289 15.42 2.35 -8.82
N SER A 290 16.68 2.70 -9.05
CA SER A 290 17.83 1.98 -8.48
C SER A 290 17.86 1.98 -6.96
N SER A 291 17.41 3.05 -6.29
CA SER A 291 17.31 3.11 -4.83
C SER A 291 16.43 1.97 -4.28
N SER A 292 15.27 1.72 -4.91
CA SER A 292 14.39 0.61 -4.55
C SER A 292 15.07 -0.75 -4.74
N PHE A 293 15.87 -0.92 -5.80
CA PHE A 293 16.54 -2.18 -6.11
C PHE A 293 17.71 -2.44 -5.14
N PHE A 294 18.47 -1.41 -4.75
CA PHE A 294 19.49 -1.53 -3.71
C PHE A 294 18.89 -1.91 -2.35
N GLU A 295 17.74 -1.36 -1.99
CA GLU A 295 17.01 -1.78 -0.78
C GLU A 295 16.62 -3.25 -0.85
N THR A 296 16.03 -3.72 -1.97
CA THR A 296 15.68 -5.13 -2.17
C THR A 296 16.90 -6.04 -2.04
N ALA A 297 18.04 -5.66 -2.62
CA ALA A 297 19.29 -6.41 -2.48
C ALA A 297 19.75 -6.51 -1.01
N ILE A 298 19.70 -5.41 -0.24
CA ILE A 298 20.02 -5.40 1.19
C ILE A 298 19.08 -6.34 1.97
N HIS A 299 17.78 -6.31 1.67
CA HIS A 299 16.80 -7.18 2.30
C HIS A 299 17.04 -8.66 1.94
N ALA A 300 17.40 -8.96 0.69
CA ALA A 300 17.77 -10.30 0.25
C ALA A 300 18.99 -10.82 1.04
N TYR A 301 20.05 -10.01 1.19
CA TYR A 301 21.21 -10.36 2.01
C TYR A 301 20.87 -10.59 3.49
N ARG A 302 19.91 -9.83 4.05
CA ARG A 302 19.47 -10.01 5.45
C ARG A 302 18.76 -11.34 5.68
N ARG A 303 18.16 -11.95 4.65
CA ARG A 303 17.56 -13.30 4.72
C ARG A 303 18.59 -14.40 4.94
N VAL A 304 19.88 -14.15 4.65
CA VAL A 304 20.96 -15.09 4.96
C VAL A 304 21.08 -15.23 6.49
N PRO A 305 20.96 -16.45 7.05
CA PRO A 305 21.05 -16.68 8.49
C PRO A 305 22.37 -16.21 9.09
N THR A 306 22.30 -15.62 10.30
CA THR A 306 23.43 -14.96 10.97
C THR A 306 24.70 -15.82 11.04
N LYS A 307 24.55 -17.12 11.27
CA LYS A 307 25.66 -18.09 11.35
C LYS A 307 26.56 -18.12 10.10
N TYR A 308 25.98 -17.87 8.91
CA TYR A 308 26.70 -17.96 7.63
C TYR A 308 27.10 -16.58 7.07
N ARG A 309 26.76 -15.48 7.77
CA ARG A 309 27.03 -14.14 7.25
C ARG A 309 28.50 -13.80 7.12
N GLU A 310 29.35 -14.38 7.97
CA GLU A 310 30.80 -14.20 7.91
C GLU A 310 31.40 -14.92 6.69
N GLU A 311 31.02 -16.18 6.46
CA GLU A 311 31.46 -17.00 5.32
C GLU A 311 31.24 -16.31 3.98
N TYR A 312 30.07 -15.69 3.79
CA TYR A 312 29.70 -15.02 2.53
C TYR A 312 29.93 -13.50 2.54
N SER A 313 30.64 -12.97 3.55
CA SER A 313 30.95 -11.53 3.69
C SER A 313 29.71 -10.63 3.58
N VAL A 314 28.57 -11.10 4.12
CA VAL A 314 27.26 -10.44 3.98
C VAL A 314 27.28 -9.03 4.58
N ALA A 315 27.96 -8.84 5.70
CA ALA A 315 28.07 -7.53 6.35
C ALA A 315 28.77 -6.49 5.46
N GLN A 316 29.86 -6.90 4.77
CA GLN A 316 30.58 -6.04 3.84
C GLN A 316 29.69 -5.69 2.63
N LYS A 317 29.05 -6.67 2.01
CA LYS A 317 28.16 -6.46 0.86
C LYS A 317 26.99 -5.53 1.19
N ILE A 318 26.36 -5.69 2.37
CA ILE A 318 25.33 -4.76 2.85
C ILE A 318 25.89 -3.34 3.04
N SER A 319 27.12 -3.21 3.56
CA SER A 319 27.77 -1.90 3.72
C SER A 319 28.01 -1.22 2.38
N GLU A 320 28.53 -1.94 1.39
CA GLU A 320 28.75 -1.44 0.03
C GLU A 320 27.43 -1.00 -0.64
N LEU A 321 26.38 -1.82 -0.53
CA LEU A 321 25.06 -1.48 -1.06
C LEU A 321 24.45 -0.25 -0.36
N ARG A 322 24.71 -0.04 0.94
CA ARG A 322 24.27 1.17 1.65
C ARG A 322 24.96 2.43 1.13
N HIS A 323 26.24 2.35 0.78
CA HIS A 323 26.93 3.47 0.15
C HIS A 323 26.30 3.83 -1.20
N LYS A 324 26.04 2.81 -2.03
CA LYS A 324 25.38 3.00 -3.34
C LYS A 324 23.95 3.51 -3.22
N LEU A 325 23.19 3.02 -2.24
CA LEU A 325 21.84 3.51 -1.94
C LEU A 325 21.86 5.01 -1.57
N ASN A 326 22.81 5.43 -0.73
CA ASN A 326 22.93 6.84 -0.37
C ASN A 326 23.34 7.71 -1.58
N GLU A 327 24.20 7.19 -2.47
CA GLU A 327 24.61 7.88 -3.70
C GLU A 327 23.43 8.04 -4.67
N ALA A 328 22.66 6.96 -4.91
CA ALA A 328 21.45 6.98 -5.71
C ALA A 328 20.39 7.95 -5.16
N GLY A 329 20.24 7.97 -3.83
CA GLY A 329 19.36 8.91 -3.14
C GLY A 329 19.72 10.38 -3.38
N LYS A 330 21.02 10.73 -3.33
CA LYS A 330 21.48 12.10 -3.64
C LYS A 330 21.19 12.49 -5.09
N HIS A 331 21.49 11.60 -6.04
CA HIS A 331 21.19 11.86 -7.45
C HIS A 331 19.70 11.98 -7.74
N THR A 332 18.86 11.27 -6.96
CA THR A 332 17.40 11.40 -7.08
C THR A 332 16.96 12.84 -6.78
N LEU A 333 17.55 13.50 -5.79
CA LEU A 333 17.25 14.90 -5.48
C LEU A 333 17.58 15.84 -6.65
N ASP A 334 18.69 15.59 -7.35
CA ASP A 334 19.10 16.38 -8.53
C ASP A 334 18.13 16.21 -9.72
N GLU A 335 17.48 15.04 -9.82
CA GLU A 335 16.51 14.71 -10.89
C GLU A 335 15.08 15.20 -10.57
N MET A 336 14.79 15.63 -9.33
CA MET A 336 13.45 16.08 -8.93
C MET A 336 13.12 17.45 -9.53
N GLY A 337 12.01 17.51 -10.27
CA GLY A 337 11.47 18.77 -10.79
C GLY A 337 10.72 19.56 -9.72
N VAL A 338 10.83 20.90 -9.80
CA VAL A 338 10.01 21.81 -8.98
C VAL A 338 8.65 21.99 -9.66
N ILE A 339 7.58 21.72 -8.91
CA ILE A 339 6.21 22.02 -9.34
C ILE A 339 5.86 23.40 -8.80
N HIS A 340 5.52 24.32 -9.70
CA HIS A 340 5.01 25.63 -9.34
C HIS A 340 3.49 25.64 -9.42
N THR A 341 2.83 25.94 -8.30
CA THR A 341 1.39 26.16 -8.27
C THR A 341 1.12 27.66 -8.33
N PRO A 342 0.43 28.19 -9.36
CA PRO A 342 0.08 29.59 -9.41
C PRO A 342 -0.89 29.91 -8.28
N PHE A 343 -0.57 30.95 -7.51
CA PHE A 343 -1.39 31.43 -6.39
C PHE A 343 -2.10 32.74 -6.77
N GLY A 344 -3.31 32.97 -6.25
CA GLY A 344 -4.17 34.10 -6.59
C GLY A 344 -3.73 35.45 -5.99
N GLU A 345 -4.61 36.45 -6.02
CA GLU A 345 -4.35 37.78 -5.44
C GLU A 345 -4.18 37.70 -3.91
N THR A 346 -2.96 37.99 -3.43
CA THR A 346 -2.55 37.88 -2.01
C THR A 346 -2.73 39.16 -1.20
N ASP A 347 -2.87 40.30 -1.88
CA ASP A 347 -2.80 41.63 -1.26
C ASP A 347 -3.89 41.83 -0.20
N GLU A 348 -5.08 41.28 -0.44
CA GLU A 348 -6.20 41.39 0.50
C GLU A 348 -5.93 40.59 1.79
N ILE A 349 -5.34 39.41 1.69
CA ILE A 349 -4.97 38.59 2.86
C ILE A 349 -3.93 39.32 3.70
N ILE A 350 -2.92 39.90 3.03
CA ILE A 350 -1.86 40.68 3.68
C ILE A 350 -2.44 41.94 4.35
N ARG A 351 -3.38 42.62 3.69
CA ARG A 351 -4.05 43.80 4.26
C ARG A 351 -4.83 43.43 5.52
N LEU A 352 -5.64 42.37 5.46
CA LEU A 352 -6.46 41.91 6.58
C LEU A 352 -5.60 41.43 7.76
N SER A 353 -4.47 40.76 7.52
CA SER A 353 -3.57 40.31 8.59
C SER A 353 -2.93 41.47 9.34
N LYS A 354 -2.52 42.53 8.62
CA LYS A 354 -2.04 43.78 9.24
C LYS A 354 -3.16 44.49 10.02
N GLU A 355 -4.33 44.67 9.42
CA GLU A 355 -5.46 45.33 10.07
C GLU A 355 -5.91 44.63 11.36
N HIS A 356 -5.78 43.29 11.42
CA HIS A 356 -6.12 42.53 12.62
C HIS A 356 -5.32 42.95 13.86
N VAL A 357 -4.03 43.25 13.65
CA VAL A 357 -3.07 43.57 14.71
C VAL A 357 -2.79 45.07 14.86
N SER A 358 -3.28 45.91 13.95
CA SER A 358 -3.12 47.37 14.03
C SER A 358 -3.96 48.04 15.12
N GLY A 359 -3.45 49.17 15.60
CA GLY A 359 -4.15 50.12 16.47
C GLY A 359 -4.35 49.61 17.89
N LYS A 360 -3.48 48.72 18.39
CA LYS A 360 -3.55 48.21 19.77
C LYS A 360 -2.87 49.19 20.72
N GLU A 361 -3.42 49.35 21.92
CA GLU A 361 -2.93 50.39 22.84
C GLU A 361 -1.69 49.93 23.64
N SER A 362 -1.53 48.61 23.83
CA SER A 362 -0.45 48.03 24.65
C SER A 362 0.25 46.86 23.95
N GLU A 363 1.49 46.57 24.36
CA GLU A 363 2.22 45.41 23.81
C GLU A 363 1.48 44.10 24.11
N PHE A 364 0.85 43.98 25.28
CA PHE A 364 0.10 42.78 25.66
C PHE A 364 -1.15 42.58 24.79
N GLU A 365 -1.88 43.66 24.50
CA GLU A 365 -3.01 43.60 23.58
C GLU A 365 -2.55 43.19 22.18
N ALA A 366 -1.48 43.80 21.67
CA ALA A 366 -0.88 43.42 20.40
C ALA A 366 -0.49 41.93 20.35
N MET A 367 0.06 41.37 21.43
CA MET A 367 0.40 39.95 21.52
C MET A 367 -0.82 39.03 21.46
N ILE A 368 -1.93 39.40 22.10
CA ILE A 368 -3.17 38.61 22.05
C ILE A 368 -3.67 38.53 20.60
N PHE A 369 -3.79 39.66 19.91
CA PHE A 369 -4.24 39.68 18.52
C PHE A 369 -3.25 38.98 17.58
N PHE A 370 -1.94 39.21 17.76
CA PHE A 370 -0.92 38.55 16.94
C PHE A 370 -0.89 37.03 17.13
N SER A 371 -1.11 36.53 18.36
CA SER A 371 -1.24 35.09 18.61
C SER A 371 -2.47 34.47 17.96
N GLY A 372 -3.51 35.26 17.72
CA GLY A 372 -4.76 34.83 17.08
C GLY A 372 -4.82 35.07 15.57
N VAL A 373 -3.73 35.55 14.94
CA VAL A 373 -3.74 35.94 13.52
C VAL A 373 -3.94 34.74 12.57
N CYS A 374 -3.57 33.55 13.03
CA CYS A 374 -3.79 32.28 12.35
C CYS A 374 -4.45 31.31 13.31
N GLN A 375 -5.30 30.42 12.80
CA GLN A 375 -5.94 29.40 13.63
C GLN A 375 -5.07 28.14 13.71
N SER A 376 -5.29 27.34 14.77
CA SER A 376 -4.81 25.96 14.81
C SER A 376 -5.52 25.15 13.72
N PRO A 377 -4.89 24.13 13.11
CA PRO A 377 -5.59 23.28 12.14
C PRO A 377 -6.78 22.59 12.80
N ASP A 378 -7.94 22.57 12.12
CA ASP A 378 -9.06 21.69 12.49
C ASP A 378 -8.77 20.28 11.93
N TYR A 379 -8.37 19.38 12.82
CA TYR A 379 -7.99 18.02 12.44
C TYR A 379 -9.14 17.28 11.76
N LYS A 380 -10.37 17.46 12.22
CA LYS A 380 -11.54 16.74 11.70
C LYS A 380 -11.92 17.25 10.32
N GLU A 381 -11.97 18.56 10.14
CA GLU A 381 -12.28 19.16 8.85
C GLU A 381 -11.22 18.78 7.81
N MET A 382 -9.94 18.88 8.18
CA MET A 382 -8.83 18.50 7.29
C MET A 382 -8.91 17.02 6.91
N ARG A 383 -9.18 16.14 7.88
CA ARG A 383 -9.32 14.71 7.63
C ARG A 383 -10.44 14.40 6.64
N GLU A 384 -11.62 14.99 6.82
CA GLU A 384 -12.74 14.76 5.91
C GLU A 384 -12.48 15.37 4.52
N ARG A 385 -11.88 16.56 4.45
CA ARG A 385 -11.51 17.22 3.20
C ARG A 385 -10.54 16.37 2.38
N GLU A 386 -9.49 15.84 3.01
CA GLU A 386 -8.49 15.01 2.33
C GLU A 386 -9.03 13.63 1.97
N LYS A 387 -9.91 13.06 2.80
CA LYS A 387 -10.63 11.82 2.49
C LYS A 387 -11.52 11.98 1.26
N ASP A 388 -12.27 13.08 1.16
CA ASP A 388 -13.07 13.41 0.00
C ASP A 388 -12.20 13.61 -1.26
N SER A 389 -11.06 14.30 -1.11
CA SER A 389 -10.08 14.47 -2.19
C SER A 389 -9.51 13.13 -2.70
N MET A 390 -9.16 12.22 -1.78
CA MET A 390 -8.71 10.86 -2.13
C MET A 390 -9.75 10.08 -2.93
N SER A 391 -11.03 10.19 -2.57
CA SER A 391 -12.10 9.51 -3.29
C SER A 391 -12.29 10.05 -4.72
N LYS A 392 -12.13 11.36 -4.92
CA LYS A 392 -12.27 12.03 -6.23
C LYS A 392 -11.10 11.76 -7.17
N TYR A 393 -9.89 11.69 -6.64
CA TYR A 393 -8.66 11.48 -7.41
C TYR A 393 -8.06 10.08 -7.15
N PHE A 394 -8.90 9.05 -7.22
CA PHE A 394 -8.53 7.68 -6.88
C PHE A 394 -7.27 7.18 -7.63
N LEU A 395 -7.09 7.55 -8.90
CA LEU A 395 -5.94 7.14 -9.70
C LEU A 395 -4.59 7.64 -9.16
N SER A 396 -4.56 8.79 -8.48
CA SER A 396 -3.31 9.30 -7.89
C SER A 396 -2.97 8.61 -6.56
N SER A 397 -3.98 8.16 -5.79
CA SER A 397 -3.78 7.37 -4.57
C SER A 397 -3.41 5.90 -4.80
N LEU A 398 -3.56 5.41 -6.04
CA LEU A 398 -3.11 4.06 -6.43
C LEU A 398 -1.58 3.93 -6.49
N PHE A 399 -0.84 5.05 -6.47
CA PHE A 399 0.62 5.05 -6.51
C PHE A 399 1.18 5.46 -5.15
N GLY A 400 2.06 4.63 -4.61
CA GLY A 400 2.81 4.97 -3.41
C GLY A 400 3.80 6.10 -3.67
N SER A 401 4.26 6.76 -2.61
CA SER A 401 5.26 7.84 -2.69
C SER A 401 6.40 7.61 -1.69
N SER A 402 7.53 8.30 -1.89
CA SER A 402 8.67 8.26 -0.97
C SER A 402 9.14 9.68 -0.69
N GLN A 403 9.39 9.98 0.59
CA GLN A 403 9.92 11.26 1.05
C GLN A 403 11.43 11.14 1.24
N TYR A 404 12.18 12.10 0.71
CA TYR A 404 13.64 12.15 0.80
C TYR A 404 14.09 13.28 1.75
N SER A 405 15.12 13.01 2.54
CA SER A 405 15.87 14.03 3.30
C SER A 405 16.81 14.80 2.37
N SER A 406 17.32 15.95 2.84
CA SER A 406 18.30 16.78 2.13
C SER A 406 19.61 16.05 1.79
N ASP A 407 19.93 14.97 2.51
CA ASP A 407 21.11 14.14 2.27
C ASP A 407 20.86 12.95 1.32
N GLY A 408 19.65 12.83 0.77
CA GLY A 408 19.25 11.79 -0.19
C GLY A 408 18.66 10.52 0.45
N ARG A 409 18.54 10.42 1.77
CA ARG A 409 17.92 9.25 2.41
C ARG A 409 16.40 9.26 2.26
N VAL A 410 15.80 8.10 2.02
CA VAL A 410 14.35 7.92 2.17
C VAL A 410 14.00 7.95 3.66
N VAL A 411 13.18 8.92 4.07
CA VAL A 411 12.76 9.12 5.48
C VAL A 411 11.31 8.70 5.74
N ALA A 412 10.47 8.66 4.70
CA ALA A 412 9.11 8.15 4.80
C ALA A 412 8.69 7.47 3.48
N LYS A 413 7.73 6.54 3.57
CA LYS A 413 7.06 5.94 2.41
C LYS A 413 5.56 5.94 2.63
N THR A 414 4.82 6.37 1.62
CA THR A 414 3.37 6.28 1.58
C THR A 414 2.99 5.07 0.73
N PRO A 415 2.27 4.08 1.27
CA PRO A 415 1.88 2.91 0.52
C PRO A 415 0.88 3.28 -0.59
N ALA A 416 0.85 2.48 -1.66
CA ALA A 416 -0.22 2.53 -2.64
C ALA A 416 -1.52 2.03 -2.01
N VAL A 417 -2.61 2.77 -2.16
CA VAL A 417 -3.94 2.31 -1.74
C VAL A 417 -4.46 1.40 -2.86
N GLY A 418 -4.38 0.08 -2.67
CA GLY A 418 -4.91 -0.89 -3.63
C GLY A 418 -6.43 -0.83 -3.74
N LEU A 419 -6.99 -1.38 -4.83
CA LEU A 419 -8.44 -1.57 -5.01
C LEU A 419 -9.05 -2.52 -3.96
N ASP A 420 -8.21 -3.31 -3.28
CA ASP A 420 -8.62 -4.38 -2.37
C ASP A 420 -8.92 -3.90 -0.93
N GLY A 421 -8.85 -2.60 -0.66
CA GLY A 421 -9.38 -2.01 0.58
C GLY A 421 -8.54 -2.26 1.85
N ASP A 422 -7.21 -2.23 1.76
CA ASP A 422 -6.34 -2.24 2.95
C ASP A 422 -6.53 -0.94 3.75
N GLU A 423 -7.25 -1.05 4.86
CA GLU A 423 -7.57 0.07 5.76
C GLU A 423 -6.32 0.70 6.38
N ALA A 424 -5.29 -0.08 6.68
CA ALA A 424 -4.04 0.45 7.25
C ALA A 424 -3.24 1.25 6.21
N ALA A 425 -3.19 0.75 4.98
CA ALA A 425 -2.58 1.49 3.87
C ALA A 425 -3.34 2.77 3.55
N PHE A 426 -4.68 2.72 3.60
CA PHE A 426 -5.54 3.88 3.41
C PHE A 426 -5.30 4.96 4.47
N GLU A 427 -5.30 4.60 5.75
CA GLU A 427 -5.07 5.57 6.84
C GLU A 427 -3.66 6.18 6.79
N ALA A 428 -2.64 5.39 6.43
CA ALA A 428 -1.28 5.90 6.22
C ALA A 428 -1.22 6.92 5.07
N ALA A 429 -1.90 6.64 3.95
CA ALA A 429 -1.97 7.55 2.82
C ALA A 429 -2.79 8.82 3.12
N LEU A 430 -3.88 8.70 3.88
CA LEU A 430 -4.67 9.84 4.33
C LEU A 430 -3.84 10.76 5.23
N LYS A 431 -3.13 10.20 6.21
CA LYS A 431 -2.22 10.95 7.08
C LYS A 431 -1.15 11.70 6.29
N ASP A 432 -0.53 11.06 5.30
CA ASP A 432 0.48 11.71 4.44
C ASP A 432 -0.10 12.93 3.70
N LYS A 433 -1.29 12.79 3.11
CA LYS A 433 -1.97 13.91 2.45
C LYS A 433 -2.29 15.05 3.40
N MET A 434 -2.82 14.76 4.58
CA MET A 434 -3.13 15.77 5.59
C MET A 434 -1.88 16.57 5.99
N ILE A 435 -0.76 15.89 6.26
CA ILE A 435 0.50 16.56 6.63
C ILE A 435 1.04 17.41 5.48
N ARG A 436 0.97 16.93 4.23
CA ARG A 436 1.41 17.70 3.05
C ARG A 436 0.54 18.94 2.82
N ALA A 437 -0.77 18.80 2.93
CA ALA A 437 -1.71 19.91 2.84
C ALA A 437 -1.40 20.94 3.93
N PHE A 438 -1.24 20.50 5.17
CA PHE A 438 -0.91 21.38 6.28
C PHE A 438 0.44 22.08 6.13
N ASN A 439 1.49 21.41 5.64
CA ASN A 439 2.76 22.06 5.33
C ASN A 439 2.64 23.15 4.25
N HIS A 440 1.73 22.97 3.28
CA HIS A 440 1.45 24.00 2.29
C HIS A 440 0.71 25.19 2.90
N GLU A 441 -0.26 24.93 3.78
CA GLU A 441 -0.94 25.95 4.57
C GLU A 441 0.07 26.75 5.42
N ILE A 442 1.01 26.09 6.10
CA ILE A 442 2.09 26.75 6.86
C ILE A 442 2.88 27.75 6.00
N ASP A 443 3.32 27.36 4.80
CA ASP A 443 4.10 28.26 3.94
C ASP A 443 3.30 29.50 3.56
N MET A 444 2.00 29.33 3.29
CA MET A 444 1.09 30.43 2.99
C MET A 444 0.83 31.31 4.21
N ASP A 445 0.48 30.73 5.36
CA ASP A 445 0.19 31.46 6.59
C ASP A 445 1.39 32.30 7.02
N VAL A 446 2.60 31.75 6.93
CA VAL A 446 3.81 32.49 7.28
C VAL A 446 4.01 33.70 6.36
N ARG A 447 3.93 33.50 5.03
CA ARG A 447 4.24 34.54 4.05
C ARG A 447 3.16 35.63 3.99
N LEU A 448 1.89 35.24 4.12
CA LEU A 448 0.75 36.12 3.86
C LEU A 448 0.15 36.71 5.14
N ILE A 449 0.35 36.05 6.28
CA ILE A 449 -0.33 36.38 7.53
C ILE A 449 0.68 36.71 8.63
N ILE A 450 1.50 35.76 9.05
CA ILE A 450 2.35 35.88 10.25
C ILE A 450 3.43 36.95 10.05
N ILE A 451 4.21 36.91 8.96
CA ILE A 451 5.27 37.89 8.73
C ILE A 451 4.72 39.32 8.52
N PRO A 452 3.68 39.53 7.70
CA PRO A 452 3.08 40.86 7.58
C PRO A 452 2.52 41.42 8.88
N ALA A 453 1.81 40.58 9.67
CA ALA A 453 1.30 40.99 10.97
C ALA A 453 2.42 41.27 11.98
N LEU A 454 3.50 40.47 11.98
CA LEU A 454 4.68 40.73 12.80
C LEU A 454 5.30 42.09 12.47
N GLY A 455 5.44 42.40 11.17
CA GLY A 455 5.91 43.70 10.71
C GLY A 455 5.04 44.85 11.23
N GLN A 456 3.72 44.71 11.14
CA GLN A 456 2.78 45.71 11.64
C GLN A 456 2.89 45.91 13.17
N VAL A 457 3.02 44.82 13.94
CA VAL A 457 3.22 44.89 15.39
C VAL A 457 4.50 45.65 15.73
N LEU A 458 5.59 45.40 15.00
CA LEU A 458 6.89 46.04 15.23
C LEU A 458 6.95 47.49 14.72
N GLU A 459 6.06 47.88 13.80
CA GLU A 459 5.88 49.28 13.40
C GLU A 459 5.21 50.11 14.52
N GLU A 460 4.30 49.50 15.29
CA GLU A 460 3.52 50.18 16.33
C GLU A 460 4.09 50.02 17.75
N HIS A 461 4.81 48.92 18.01
CA HIS A 461 5.28 48.55 19.35
C HIS A 461 6.76 48.14 19.36
N THR A 462 7.46 48.46 20.45
CA THR A 462 8.82 47.96 20.70
C THR A 462 8.76 46.77 21.65
N ILE A 463 8.91 45.55 21.13
CA ILE A 463 8.80 44.33 21.92
C ILE A 463 10.14 44.01 22.60
N GLY A 464 10.29 44.46 23.85
CA GLY A 464 11.50 44.23 24.65
C GLY A 464 11.60 42.81 25.23
N ASN A 465 12.83 42.30 25.38
CA ASN A 465 13.09 41.00 26.02
C ASN A 465 12.52 40.91 27.45
N GLN A 466 12.57 42.02 28.22
CA GLN A 466 12.02 42.05 29.58
C GLN A 466 10.49 41.84 29.59
N PHE A 467 9.77 42.43 28.64
CA PHE A 467 8.33 42.23 28.49
C PHE A 467 8.01 40.76 28.19
N ILE A 468 8.74 40.14 27.25
CA ILE A 468 8.58 38.71 26.93
C ILE A 468 8.92 37.82 28.13
N LEU A 469 9.96 38.14 28.88
CA LEU A 469 10.35 37.40 30.08
C LEU A 469 9.25 37.45 31.16
N GLU A 470 8.66 38.62 31.40
CA GLU A 470 7.55 38.78 32.35
C GLU A 470 6.30 38.01 31.90
N MET A 471 6.00 38.04 30.60
CA MET A 471 4.91 37.26 30.00
C MET A 471 5.12 35.76 30.22
N CYS A 472 6.33 35.25 29.93
CA CYS A 472 6.68 33.83 30.13
C CYS A 472 6.62 33.44 31.61
N HIS A 473 7.05 34.32 32.52
CA HIS A 473 7.00 34.07 33.95
C HIS A 473 5.58 33.89 34.50
N ARG A 474 4.59 34.56 33.88
CA ARG A 474 3.18 34.46 34.28
C ARG A 474 2.46 33.29 33.63
N SER A 475 3.04 32.69 32.58
CA SER A 475 2.41 31.62 31.83
C SER A 475 2.41 30.31 32.63
N PRO A 476 1.24 29.67 32.87
CA PRO A 476 1.17 28.37 33.54
C PRO A 476 1.73 27.22 32.69
N LEU A 477 1.98 27.49 31.41
CA LEU A 477 2.54 26.54 30.44
C LEU A 477 4.07 26.48 30.52
N VAL A 478 4.74 27.60 30.83
CA VAL A 478 6.20 27.71 30.81
C VAL A 478 6.82 27.20 32.11
N PRO A 479 7.71 26.20 32.07
CA PRO A 479 8.41 25.71 33.27
C PRO A 479 9.35 26.77 33.85
N HIS A 480 9.35 26.92 35.17
CA HIS A 480 10.17 27.92 35.87
C HIS A 480 11.68 27.73 35.62
N GLU A 481 12.13 26.49 35.44
CA GLU A 481 13.54 26.16 35.21
C GLU A 481 14.04 26.62 33.84
N THR A 482 13.16 26.77 32.86
CA THR A 482 13.52 27.12 31.48
C THR A 482 12.89 28.42 30.98
N VAL A 483 12.26 29.20 31.86
CA VAL A 483 11.59 30.46 31.53
C VAL A 483 12.49 31.44 30.75
N ASN A 484 13.77 31.55 31.11
CA ASN A 484 14.72 32.42 30.40
C ASN A 484 15.01 31.92 28.97
N LEU A 485 15.06 30.60 28.77
CA LEU A 485 15.27 30.01 27.44
C LEU A 485 14.04 30.21 26.57
N VAL A 486 12.85 29.95 27.11
CA VAL A 486 11.58 30.18 26.39
C VAL A 486 11.44 31.64 26.01
N ALA A 487 11.64 32.56 26.95
CA ALA A 487 11.59 33.99 26.70
C ALA A 487 12.60 34.43 25.63
N ARG A 488 13.83 33.92 25.69
CA ARG A 488 14.86 34.21 24.69
C ARG A 488 14.48 33.68 23.30
N GLY A 489 13.97 32.46 23.21
CA GLY A 489 13.51 31.87 21.95
C GLY A 489 12.37 32.66 21.32
N ILE A 490 11.41 33.12 22.13
CA ILE A 490 10.32 33.99 21.67
C ILE A 490 10.86 35.36 21.24
N TRP A 491 11.70 36.00 22.05
CA TRP A 491 12.23 37.32 21.74
C TRP A 491 13.05 37.35 20.44
N LEU A 492 13.85 36.31 20.16
CA LEU A 492 14.64 36.22 18.92
C LEU A 492 13.79 36.30 17.64
N GLY A 493 12.57 35.79 17.64
CA GLY A 493 11.70 35.91 16.47
C GLY A 493 11.16 37.32 16.24
N PHE A 494 11.03 38.15 17.28
CA PHE A 494 10.76 39.59 17.12
C PHE A 494 11.96 40.35 16.52
N GLU A 495 13.17 39.79 16.64
CA GLU A 495 14.38 40.27 15.97
C GLU A 495 14.58 39.64 14.57
N TYR A 496 13.58 38.90 14.06
CA TYR A 496 13.66 38.12 12.82
C TYR A 496 14.77 37.05 12.78
N ASP A 497 15.34 36.67 13.93
CA ASP A 497 16.35 35.60 14.05
C ASP A 497 15.71 34.24 14.36
N PHE A 498 14.89 33.77 13.42
CA PHE A 498 14.22 32.46 13.51
C PHE A 498 15.21 31.30 13.44
N SER A 499 16.33 31.49 12.73
CA SER A 499 17.38 30.49 12.56
C SER A 499 18.06 30.12 13.89
N THR A 500 18.33 31.11 14.75
CA THR A 500 18.80 30.86 16.11
C THR A 500 17.64 30.44 17.02
N ALA A 501 16.47 31.05 16.86
CA ALA A 501 15.31 30.75 17.69
C ALA A 501 14.93 29.26 17.66
N ILE A 502 14.94 28.61 16.49
CA ILE A 502 14.48 27.20 16.37
C ILE A 502 15.32 26.22 17.18
N HIS A 503 16.62 26.49 17.35
CA HIS A 503 17.52 25.69 18.19
C HIS A 503 17.17 25.77 19.69
N ILE A 504 16.41 26.79 20.09
CA ILE A 504 15.85 26.94 21.44
C ILE A 504 14.41 26.42 21.46
N VAL A 505 13.58 26.85 20.52
CA VAL A 505 12.14 26.56 20.45
C VAL A 505 11.88 25.05 20.41
N ALA A 506 12.54 24.29 19.55
CA ALA A 506 12.24 22.87 19.39
C ALA A 506 12.48 22.04 20.68
N PRO A 507 13.63 22.18 21.38
CA PRO A 507 13.80 21.56 22.70
C PRO A 507 12.82 22.07 23.76
N GLN A 508 12.45 23.36 23.74
CA GLN A 508 11.52 23.92 24.71
C GLN A 508 10.08 23.43 24.53
N ILE A 509 9.62 23.24 23.28
CA ILE A 509 8.33 22.58 23.00
C ILE A 509 8.29 21.17 23.60
N GLU A 510 9.37 20.39 23.46
CA GLU A 510 9.45 19.08 24.10
C GLU A 510 9.35 19.16 25.62
N LYS A 511 10.06 20.11 26.24
CA LYS A 511 9.99 20.30 27.69
C LYS A 511 8.57 20.70 28.14
N ILE A 512 7.89 21.58 27.41
CA ILE A 512 6.50 21.96 27.69
C ILE A 512 5.56 20.75 27.60
N VAL A 513 5.63 19.98 26.51
CA VAL A 513 4.80 18.77 26.33
C VAL A 513 5.07 17.76 27.44
N ARG A 514 6.33 17.59 27.84
CA ARG A 514 6.73 16.71 28.95
C ARG A 514 6.05 17.11 30.26
N GLU A 515 6.05 18.39 30.61
CA GLU A 515 5.41 18.87 31.83
C GLU A 515 3.87 18.79 31.76
N LEU A 516 3.27 18.97 30.57
CA LEU A 516 1.84 18.76 30.36
C LEU A 516 1.44 17.29 30.60
N ILE A 517 2.21 16.34 30.08
CA ILE A 517 1.96 14.90 30.29
C ILE A 517 2.09 14.53 31.78
N LYS A 518 3.12 15.04 32.46
CA LYS A 518 3.29 14.82 33.91
C LYS A 518 2.10 15.35 34.72
N LYS A 519 1.54 16.51 34.34
CA LYS A 519 0.34 17.07 34.98
C LYS A 519 -0.90 16.17 34.81
N GLN A 520 -0.95 15.35 33.76
CA GLN A 520 -1.99 14.34 33.55
C GLN A 520 -1.69 12.99 34.22
N GLY A 521 -0.56 12.88 34.94
CA GLY A 521 -0.13 11.64 35.59
C GLY A 521 0.65 10.68 34.69
N GLY A 522 1.00 11.09 33.47
CA GLY A 522 1.76 10.27 32.53
C GLY A 522 3.25 10.15 32.90
N HIS A 523 3.85 9.01 32.56
CA HIS A 523 5.27 8.74 32.77
C HIS A 523 6.10 9.10 31.53
N THR A 524 7.05 10.03 31.68
CA THR A 524 7.83 10.56 30.54
C THR A 524 9.16 9.84 30.32
N THR A 525 9.44 8.78 31.08
CA THR A 525 10.65 7.95 30.96
C THR A 525 10.30 6.54 30.49
N HIS A 526 11.30 5.81 30.00
CA HIS A 526 11.22 4.36 29.78
C HIS A 526 12.41 3.67 30.44
N LEU A 527 12.18 2.44 30.90
CA LEU A 527 13.20 1.60 31.51
C LEU A 527 13.80 0.65 30.47
N ASP A 528 15.11 0.64 30.32
CA ASP A 528 15.79 -0.31 29.42
C ASP A 528 15.97 -1.71 30.07
N LYS A 529 16.58 -2.64 29.31
CA LYS A 529 16.83 -4.02 29.77
C LYS A 529 17.77 -4.11 30.97
N GLU A 530 18.53 -3.06 31.25
CA GLU A 530 19.49 -2.97 32.35
C GLU A 530 18.89 -2.27 33.58
N GLY A 531 17.64 -1.80 33.49
CA GLY A 531 16.98 -1.08 34.58
C GLY A 531 17.36 0.40 34.64
N ILE A 532 17.87 0.99 33.56
CA ILE A 532 18.20 2.42 33.48
C ILE A 532 17.00 3.17 32.91
N GLU A 533 16.59 4.24 33.59
CA GLU A 533 15.54 5.15 33.10
C GLU A 533 16.11 6.18 32.14
N HIS A 534 15.49 6.28 30.96
CA HIS A 534 15.80 7.27 29.93
C HIS A 534 14.57 8.12 29.64
N GLU A 535 14.76 9.43 29.42
CA GLU A 535 13.65 10.32 29.03
C GLU A 535 13.18 10.00 27.61
N ASN A 536 11.85 9.94 27.43
CA ASN A 536 11.22 9.76 26.11
C ASN A 536 11.38 11.04 25.28
N GLY A 537 11.74 10.92 24.00
CA GLY A 537 11.80 12.06 23.08
C GLY A 537 10.41 12.55 22.66
N LEU A 538 10.32 13.75 22.07
CA LEU A 538 9.05 14.37 21.67
C LEU A 538 8.14 13.47 20.82
N SER A 539 8.68 12.72 19.85
CA SER A 539 7.89 11.79 19.03
C SER A 539 7.11 10.79 19.89
N THR A 540 7.79 10.16 20.85
CA THR A 540 7.17 9.21 21.79
C THR A 540 6.18 9.89 22.72
N LEU A 541 6.48 11.10 23.20
CA LEU A 541 5.58 11.85 24.07
C LEU A 541 4.26 12.20 23.37
N LEU A 542 4.30 12.63 22.11
CA LEU A 542 3.10 12.98 21.34
C LEU A 542 2.24 11.75 20.95
N ASP A 543 2.78 10.53 21.05
CA ASP A 543 2.02 9.30 20.83
C ASP A 543 1.30 8.78 22.09
N MET A 544 1.45 9.45 23.24
CA MET A 544 0.79 9.09 24.49
C MET A 544 -0.67 9.60 24.54
N GLU A 545 -1.55 8.84 25.19
CA GLU A 545 -2.95 9.23 25.40
C GLU A 545 -3.08 10.47 26.31
N GLU A 546 -2.15 10.63 27.25
CA GLU A 546 -2.04 11.80 28.12
C GLU A 546 -1.73 13.08 27.33
N ALA A 547 -0.94 12.97 26.25
CA ALA A 547 -0.68 14.10 25.36
C ALA A 547 -1.95 14.49 24.60
N LYS A 548 -2.71 13.51 24.09
CA LYS A 548 -4.02 13.74 23.47
C LYS A 548 -4.99 14.42 24.43
N THR A 549 -5.02 13.98 25.68
CA THR A 549 -5.87 14.58 26.73
C THR A 549 -5.46 16.01 27.05
N ALA A 550 -4.14 16.27 27.16
CA ALA A 550 -3.63 17.59 27.54
C ALA A 550 -3.72 18.65 26.43
N LEU A 551 -3.54 18.25 25.16
CA LEU A 551 -3.40 19.16 24.02
C LEU A 551 -4.67 19.25 23.16
N GLY A 552 -5.53 18.23 23.18
CA GLY A 552 -6.59 18.06 22.18
C GLY A 552 -6.06 17.57 20.83
N GLU A 553 -6.96 17.21 19.92
CA GLU A 553 -6.60 16.60 18.64
C GLU A 553 -5.89 17.57 17.68
N ASP A 554 -6.34 18.83 17.64
CA ASP A 554 -5.85 19.86 16.72
C ASP A 554 -4.39 20.23 17.00
N VAL A 555 -4.07 20.60 18.26
CA VAL A 555 -2.71 20.94 18.67
C VAL A 555 -1.80 19.71 18.62
N LEU A 556 -2.32 18.52 18.96
CA LEU A 556 -1.54 17.30 18.85
C LEU A 556 -1.14 17.02 17.39
N PHE A 557 -2.05 17.16 16.44
CA PHE A 557 -1.77 17.02 15.01
C PHE A 557 -0.74 18.06 14.54
N GLU A 558 -0.95 19.32 14.91
CA GLU A 558 -0.06 20.43 14.55
C GLU A 558 1.37 20.19 15.04
N LEU A 559 1.56 19.85 16.32
CA LEU A 559 2.87 19.57 16.90
C LEU A 559 3.51 18.33 16.25
N LYS A 560 2.73 17.30 15.92
CA LYS A 560 3.25 16.12 15.23
C LYS A 560 3.78 16.48 13.85
N ALA A 561 3.00 17.20 13.04
CA ALA A 561 3.35 17.58 11.68
C ALA A 561 4.58 18.53 11.63
N VAL A 562 4.66 19.49 12.56
CA VAL A 562 5.77 20.46 12.57
C VAL A 562 7.05 19.87 13.13
N PHE A 563 6.99 19.16 14.27
CA PHE A 563 8.17 18.81 15.04
C PHE A 563 8.67 17.38 14.88
N THR A 564 7.81 16.41 14.57
CA THR A 564 8.17 14.98 14.74
C THR A 564 7.90 14.06 13.56
N ASP A 565 6.97 14.42 12.66
CA ASP A 565 6.63 13.57 11.53
C ASP A 565 7.64 13.76 10.39
N SER A 566 8.08 12.66 9.80
CA SER A 566 9.10 12.63 8.73
C SER A 566 8.56 13.03 7.35
N ILE A 567 7.24 12.99 7.17
CA ILE A 567 6.55 13.62 6.04
C ILE A 567 6.45 15.13 6.27
N GLY A 568 6.34 15.50 7.54
CA GLY A 568 6.38 16.86 8.06
C GLY A 568 7.77 17.49 7.98
N SER A 569 7.94 18.61 8.67
CA SER A 569 9.25 19.27 8.74
C SER A 569 10.21 18.61 9.73
N ASN A 570 9.71 17.74 10.61
CA ASN A 570 10.50 16.96 11.56
C ASN A 570 11.48 17.81 12.41
N LEU A 571 11.13 19.08 12.68
CA LEU A 571 12.09 20.10 13.11
C LEU A 571 12.83 19.71 14.39
N ARG A 572 12.18 19.04 15.35
CA ARG A 572 12.83 18.64 16.60
C ARG A 572 13.95 17.64 16.34
N ASN A 573 13.74 16.68 15.45
CA ASN A 573 14.74 15.66 15.17
C ASN A 573 15.86 16.23 14.27
N GLU A 574 15.53 17.07 13.30
CA GLU A 574 16.54 17.74 12.46
C GLU A 574 17.48 18.62 13.31
N VAL A 575 16.92 19.39 14.26
CA VAL A 575 17.72 20.21 15.20
C VAL A 575 18.55 19.33 16.13
N ALA A 576 17.95 18.32 16.77
CA ALA A 576 18.64 17.48 17.76
C ALA A 576 19.79 16.67 17.15
N HIS A 577 19.69 16.28 15.88
CA HIS A 577 20.72 15.53 15.17
C HIS A 577 21.70 16.40 14.38
N GLY A 578 21.52 17.74 14.38
CA GLY A 578 22.36 18.65 13.61
C GLY A 578 22.23 18.48 12.10
N LEU A 579 21.05 18.05 11.64
CA LEU A 579 20.74 17.81 10.23
C LEU A 579 20.06 19.01 9.56
N ILE A 580 19.62 19.99 10.35
CA ILE A 580 19.05 21.25 9.82
C ILE A 580 20.08 21.97 8.94
N THR A 581 19.67 22.28 7.71
CA THR A 581 20.50 23.04 6.75
C THR A 581 20.11 24.52 6.78
N ASP A 582 20.97 25.40 6.25
CA ASP A 582 20.65 26.83 6.10
C ASP A 582 19.32 27.02 5.35
N GLY A 583 19.08 26.24 4.29
CA GLY A 583 17.83 26.31 3.52
C GLY A 583 16.58 26.04 4.36
N VAL A 584 16.66 25.11 5.34
CA VAL A 584 15.57 24.83 6.27
C VAL A 584 15.51 25.87 7.39
N ALA A 585 16.66 26.28 7.93
CA ALA A 585 16.73 27.24 9.04
C ALA A 585 16.20 28.64 8.66
N TYR A 586 16.28 29.01 7.38
CA TYR A 586 15.73 30.25 6.81
C TYR A 586 14.40 30.04 6.05
N SER A 587 13.74 28.88 6.19
CA SER A 587 12.44 28.61 5.58
C SER A 587 11.28 29.16 6.42
N THR A 588 10.05 28.93 5.95
CA THR A 588 8.83 29.30 6.65
C THR A 588 8.57 28.44 7.90
N THR A 589 9.06 27.20 7.95
CA THR A 589 8.74 26.30 9.08
C THR A 589 9.31 26.77 10.42
N PRO A 590 10.59 27.22 10.54
CA PRO A 590 11.08 27.80 11.79
C PRO A 590 10.27 29.01 12.28
N VAL A 591 9.77 29.84 11.36
CA VAL A 591 8.90 30.98 11.68
C VAL A 591 7.58 30.49 12.27
N TYR A 592 6.96 29.49 11.64
CA TYR A 592 5.72 28.90 12.13
C TYR A 592 5.90 28.23 13.48
N ALA A 593 6.96 27.43 13.66
CA ALA A 593 7.28 26.78 14.93
C ALA A 593 7.50 27.78 16.08
N TRP A 594 8.17 28.90 15.79
CA TRP A 594 8.30 30.02 16.73
C TRP A 594 6.95 30.63 17.08
N TRP A 595 6.11 30.90 16.08
CA TRP A 595 4.79 31.49 16.28
C TRP A 595 3.86 30.54 17.07
N VAL A 596 3.92 29.22 16.83
CA VAL A 596 3.20 28.21 17.63
C VAL A 596 3.59 28.29 19.10
N LEU A 597 4.88 28.38 19.43
CA LEU A 597 5.33 28.55 20.82
C LEU A 597 4.76 29.84 21.43
N LEU A 598 4.87 30.96 20.71
CA LEU A 598 4.32 32.24 21.16
C LEU A 598 2.81 32.13 21.42
N ARG A 599 2.05 31.56 20.49
CA ARG A 599 0.61 31.37 20.60
C ARG A 599 0.25 30.53 21.82
N MET A 600 0.92 29.40 22.02
CA MET A 600 0.68 28.55 23.18
C MET A 600 0.93 29.29 24.51
N VAL A 601 2.01 30.08 24.59
CA VAL A 601 2.33 30.87 25.79
C VAL A 601 1.28 31.96 26.02
N VAL A 602 0.91 32.73 25.00
CA VAL A 602 -0.08 33.81 25.12
C VAL A 602 -1.48 33.25 25.46
N HIS A 603 -1.91 32.19 24.80
CA HIS A 603 -3.22 31.56 25.08
C HIS A 603 -3.31 30.99 26.49
N SER A 604 -2.21 30.44 27.02
CA SER A 604 -2.19 29.94 28.40
C SER A 604 -2.45 31.04 29.44
N LEU A 605 -2.13 32.30 29.11
CA LEU A 605 -2.40 33.45 29.96
C LEU A 605 -3.87 33.85 29.90
N THR A 606 -4.47 33.87 28.70
CA THR A 606 -5.87 34.30 28.53
C THR A 606 -6.87 33.30 29.10
N THR A 607 -6.62 32.00 28.99
CA THR A 607 -7.47 30.96 29.62
C THR A 607 -7.40 31.05 31.15
N SER A 608 -6.20 31.28 31.72
CA SER A 608 -6.04 31.41 33.17
C SER A 608 -6.73 32.65 33.79
N ILE A 609 -7.02 33.67 32.97
CA ILE A 609 -7.73 34.87 33.41
C ILE A 609 -9.25 34.60 33.48
N GLN A 610 -9.81 33.81 32.57
CA GLN A 610 -11.24 33.45 32.57
C GLN A 610 -11.62 32.58 33.78
N ASP A 611 -10.76 31.66 34.20
CA ASP A 611 -11.01 30.81 35.39
C ASP A 611 -10.94 31.59 36.72
N ASN A 612 -10.33 32.77 36.74
CA ASN A 612 -10.20 33.61 37.93
C ASN A 612 -11.33 34.66 38.08
N GLU A 613 -12.25 34.78 37.11
CA GLU A 613 -13.35 35.76 37.12
C GLU A 613 -14.74 35.18 37.49
N GLU A 614 -14.89 33.88 37.77
CA GLU A 614 -16.15 33.34 38.31
C GLU A 614 -16.34 33.71 39.81
N PRO A 615 -17.36 34.53 40.19
CA PRO A 615 -17.61 34.82 41.59
C PRO A 615 -18.43 33.70 42.22
N THR A 616 -17.85 32.99 43.21
CA THR A 616 -18.59 32.12 44.13
C THR A 616 -19.61 32.92 44.94
N TYR A 617 -20.86 32.98 44.46
CA TYR A 617 -22.01 33.36 45.30
C TYR A 617 -22.52 32.12 46.05
N GLN A 618 -21.99 31.88 47.25
CA GLN A 618 -22.64 31.01 48.22
C GLN A 618 -23.84 31.72 48.85
N THR A 619 -25.05 31.46 48.36
CA THR A 619 -26.28 31.74 49.11
C THR A 619 -26.54 30.59 50.08
N SER A 620 -26.15 30.78 51.34
CA SER A 620 -26.64 29.98 52.46
C SER A 620 -28.13 30.27 52.69
N THR A 621 -29.02 29.35 52.34
CA THR A 621 -30.39 29.34 52.86
C THR A 621 -30.54 28.20 53.86
N ASN A 622 -30.52 28.58 55.14
CA ASN A 622 -31.03 27.78 56.24
C ASN A 622 -32.49 27.40 55.96
N LYS A 623 -32.79 26.10 55.96
CA LYS A 623 -34.15 25.60 56.20
C LYS A 623 -34.19 24.92 57.57
N SER A 624 -34.77 25.66 58.51
CA SER A 624 -35.46 25.11 59.66
C SER A 624 -36.84 24.60 59.23
N SER A 625 -37.20 23.42 59.77
CA SER A 625 -38.50 22.74 59.76
C SER A 625 -38.85 21.91 58.53
#